data_AF-A0A8T7BRK8-F1
#
_entry.id   AF-A0A8T7BRK8-F1
#
_cell.length_a   1.000
_cell.length_b   1.000
_cell.length_c   1.000
_cell.angle_alpha   90.00
_cell.angle_beta   90.00
_cell.angle_gamma   90.00
#
_symmetry.space_group_name_H-M   'P 1'
#
loop_
_entity.id
_entity.type
_entity.pdbx_description
1 polymer ?
#
loop_
_entity_poly.entity_id
_entity_poly.type
_entity_poly.pdbx_seq_one_letter_code
_entity_poly.pdbx_strand_id
1 'polypeptide(L)'
;IKHGRLIGDKALLTSLVTGFVCNDYVSELIGEMIAPCIRQAAHEEGYRILPTQKEPVLINVKGASASGKSTMRPLQHKHVEKLGLAWQDFALISPDIWRKYLLDYESLGVASKYAGMLAGDEVPVLDQKFDHYIERKSRQDGLPHLLIDRFRFNSFAHGLGPEKGSNLLTRFGHTVYLVFLVTPPEATVERAWKRGLQVGRFKAVDDLLDHNIEAFKGIPNLFFTWALHKDKKVYYEFLDNGVEYGQKPRTIAFGVNDEMYILDFKCIFDIVRYTKINIEARIPSEVYPPQDEMDAAANTDFLLQCARKIPEINFVDPASKKIYACISSSKVNWLDADMLKRLLDQADVKTGLLSIIPNLIEDLAEFQHQQARPLTPELSYYTMGAINQANI
;
A
#
# COMPACT_ATOMS: atom_id res chain seq x y z
N ILE A 1 -20.27 36.22 1.66
CA ILE A 1 -21.24 35.49 2.52
C ILE A 1 -20.66 34.10 2.76
N LYS A 2 -20.25 33.77 3.98
CA LYS A 2 -19.72 32.44 4.33
C LYS A 2 -20.91 31.49 4.58
N HIS A 3 -21.20 30.60 3.64
CA HIS A 3 -22.13 29.50 3.86
C HIS A 3 -21.43 28.37 4.66
N GLY A 4 -22.12 27.78 5.64
CA GLY A 4 -21.67 26.54 6.29
C GLY A 4 -21.12 26.64 7.71
N ARG A 5 -21.64 27.52 8.58
CA ARG A 5 -21.51 27.27 10.04
C ARG A 5 -22.66 26.37 10.46
N LEU A 6 -22.36 25.20 11.05
CA LEU A 6 -23.29 24.52 11.95
C LEU A 6 -23.66 25.55 13.02
N ILE A 7 -24.81 26.20 12.86
CA ILE A 7 -25.41 27.02 13.91
C ILE A 7 -25.55 26.07 15.09
N GLY A 8 -25.09 26.49 16.28
CA GLY A 8 -24.99 25.68 17.49
C GLY A 8 -26.35 25.22 18.02
N ASP A 9 -27.07 24.40 17.24
CA ASP A 9 -28.21 23.64 17.68
C ASP A 9 -27.69 22.58 18.65
N LYS A 10 -27.83 22.91 19.93
CA LYS A 10 -27.44 22.06 21.04
C LYS A 10 -28.15 20.71 20.97
N ALA A 11 -29.40 20.65 20.50
CA ALA A 11 -30.14 19.39 20.40
C ALA A 11 -29.55 18.48 19.32
N LEU A 12 -29.25 19.02 18.13
CA LEU A 12 -28.56 18.28 17.07
C LEU A 12 -27.17 17.82 17.52
N LEU A 13 -26.37 18.71 18.12
CA LEU A 13 -25.04 18.36 18.62
C LEU A 13 -25.11 17.28 19.71
N THR A 14 -26.04 17.39 20.66
CA THR A 14 -26.25 16.38 21.69
C THR A 14 -26.66 15.05 21.08
N SER A 15 -27.57 15.03 20.09
CA SER A 15 -27.98 13.80 19.41
C SER A 15 -26.81 13.13 18.70
N LEU A 16 -26.03 13.89 17.93
CA LEU A 16 -24.86 13.37 17.21
C LEU A 16 -23.79 12.84 18.17
N VAL A 17 -23.39 13.65 19.16
CA VAL A 17 -22.36 13.25 20.14
C VAL A 17 -22.82 12.02 20.94
N THR A 18 -24.07 12.00 21.42
CA THR A 18 -24.60 10.85 22.14
C THR A 18 -24.63 9.62 21.24
N GLY A 19 -25.07 9.75 19.99
CA GLY A 19 -25.06 8.66 19.02
C GLY A 19 -23.67 8.08 18.80
N PHE A 20 -22.65 8.91 18.59
CA PHE A 20 -21.26 8.47 18.43
C PHE A 20 -20.72 7.78 19.68
N VAL A 21 -20.87 8.42 20.86
CA VAL A 21 -20.37 7.86 22.13
C VAL A 21 -21.07 6.55 22.46
N CYS A 22 -22.39 6.49 22.32
CA CYS A 22 -23.14 5.25 22.53
C CYS A 22 -22.72 4.17 21.52
N ASN A 23 -22.54 4.51 20.25
CA ASN A 23 -22.14 3.53 19.23
C ASN A 23 -20.77 2.90 19.54
N ASP A 24 -19.83 3.68 20.07
CA ASP A 24 -18.51 3.17 20.46
C ASP A 24 -18.57 2.38 21.78
N TYR A 25 -19.09 3.00 22.84
CA TYR A 25 -19.11 2.41 24.18
C TYR A 25 -20.02 1.17 24.28
N VAL A 26 -21.21 1.21 23.69
CA VAL A 26 -22.13 0.05 23.68
C VAL A 26 -21.55 -1.08 22.83
N SER A 27 -20.82 -0.77 21.75
CA SER A 27 -20.15 -1.80 20.96
C SER A 27 -19.08 -2.54 21.77
N GLU A 28 -18.37 -1.82 22.63
CA GLU A 28 -17.40 -2.41 23.55
C GLU A 28 -18.08 -3.32 24.57
N LEU A 29 -19.12 -2.82 25.25
CA LEU A 29 -19.89 -3.61 26.23
C LEU A 29 -20.47 -4.88 25.62
N ILE A 30 -21.07 -4.79 24.43
CA ILE A 30 -21.57 -5.97 23.71
C ILE A 30 -20.43 -6.93 23.42
N GLY A 31 -19.28 -6.42 22.96
CA GLY A 31 -18.08 -7.21 22.72
C GLY A 31 -17.61 -7.98 23.96
N GLU A 32 -17.61 -7.34 25.13
CA GLU A 32 -17.27 -7.98 26.40
C GLU A 32 -18.28 -9.04 26.82
N MET A 33 -19.58 -8.76 26.63
CA MET A 33 -20.67 -9.70 26.94
C MET A 33 -20.59 -10.97 26.08
N ILE A 34 -20.25 -10.85 24.78
CA ILE A 34 -20.21 -12.01 23.87
C ILE A 34 -18.85 -12.73 23.87
N ALA A 35 -17.77 -12.09 24.30
CA ALA A 35 -16.42 -12.66 24.23
C ALA A 35 -16.28 -14.04 24.91
N PRO A 36 -16.88 -14.32 26.09
CA PRO A 36 -16.88 -15.66 26.68
C PRO A 36 -17.55 -16.70 25.78
N CYS A 37 -18.71 -16.37 25.19
CA CYS A 37 -19.42 -17.26 24.27
C CYS A 37 -18.60 -17.55 23.02
N ILE A 38 -17.94 -16.55 22.44
CA ILE A 38 -17.06 -16.74 21.27
C ILE A 38 -15.87 -17.63 21.63
N ARG A 39 -15.24 -17.46 22.80
CA ARG A 39 -14.14 -18.32 23.24
C ARG A 39 -14.58 -19.76 23.47
N GLN A 40 -15.76 -19.95 24.06
CA GLN A 40 -16.33 -21.27 24.28
C GLN A 40 -16.64 -21.97 22.95
N ALA A 41 -17.32 -21.28 22.03
CA ALA A 41 -17.59 -21.81 20.70
C ALA A 41 -16.28 -22.13 19.95
N ALA A 42 -15.26 -21.27 20.04
CA ALA A 42 -13.96 -21.53 19.43
C ALA A 42 -13.31 -22.82 19.98
N HIS A 43 -13.42 -23.06 21.29
CA HIS A 43 -12.92 -24.28 21.90
C HIS A 43 -13.72 -25.52 21.47
N GLU A 44 -15.06 -25.45 21.51
CA GLU A 44 -15.96 -26.55 21.14
C GLU A 44 -15.81 -26.96 19.67
N GLU A 45 -15.61 -25.99 18.78
CA GLU A 45 -15.39 -26.21 17.34
C GLU A 45 -13.91 -26.55 17.00
N GLY A 46 -13.03 -26.61 18.00
CA GLY A 46 -11.61 -26.91 17.80
C GLY A 46 -10.82 -25.83 17.07
N TYR A 47 -11.33 -24.59 17.03
CA TYR A 47 -10.60 -23.45 16.47
C TYR A 47 -9.42 -23.04 17.35
N ARG A 48 -8.30 -22.73 16.70
CA ARG A 48 -7.11 -22.21 17.38
C ARG A 48 -7.27 -20.72 17.67
N ILE A 49 -7.08 -20.33 18.93
CA ILE A 49 -6.92 -18.93 19.31
C ILE A 49 -5.52 -18.47 18.90
N LEU A 50 -5.46 -17.33 18.20
CA LEU A 50 -4.18 -16.78 17.75
C LEU A 50 -3.32 -16.35 18.95
N PRO A 51 -2.03 -16.74 18.99
CA PRO A 51 -1.15 -16.39 20.08
C PRO A 51 -0.81 -14.90 20.07
N THR A 52 -0.71 -14.32 21.27
CA THR A 52 -0.11 -12.99 21.45
C THR A 52 1.38 -13.04 21.15
N GLN A 53 1.87 -12.00 20.48
CA GLN A 53 3.26 -11.86 20.05
C GLN A 53 3.95 -10.75 20.83
N LYS A 54 5.16 -11.02 21.33
CA LYS A 54 5.99 -10.01 21.99
C LYS A 54 6.47 -8.94 21.00
N GLU A 55 6.81 -9.36 19.79
CA GLU A 55 7.24 -8.50 18.68
C GLU A 55 6.32 -8.74 17.47
N PRO A 56 5.12 -8.12 17.42
CA PRO A 56 4.19 -8.36 16.34
C PRO A 56 4.77 -7.95 14.98
N VAL A 57 4.89 -8.91 14.07
CA VAL A 57 5.14 -8.67 12.65
C VAL A 57 3.83 -8.32 11.94
N LEU A 58 3.88 -7.27 11.13
CA LEU A 58 2.73 -6.77 10.38
C LEU A 58 3.07 -6.72 8.89
N ILE A 59 2.22 -7.31 8.06
CA ILE A 59 2.32 -7.24 6.60
C ILE A 59 1.12 -6.47 6.07
N ASN A 60 1.37 -5.35 5.39
CA ASN A 60 0.34 -4.48 4.85
C ASN A 60 0.48 -4.40 3.33
N VAL A 61 -0.54 -4.88 2.61
CA VAL A 61 -0.57 -4.76 1.14
C VAL A 61 -1.51 -3.64 0.77
N LYS A 62 -0.98 -2.68 0.03
CA LYS A 62 -1.66 -1.49 -0.44
C LYS A 62 -1.71 -1.49 -1.96
N GLY A 63 -2.83 -1.07 -2.50
CA GLY A 63 -3.05 -0.91 -3.93
C GLY A 63 -4.50 -0.59 -4.21
N ALA A 64 -4.77 -0.08 -5.41
CA ALA A 64 -6.11 0.25 -5.88
C ALA A 64 -7.10 -0.92 -5.78
N SER A 65 -8.39 -0.62 -5.91
CA SER A 65 -9.39 -1.68 -6.13
C SER A 65 -9.00 -2.52 -7.35
N ALA A 66 -9.18 -3.85 -7.28
CA ALA A 66 -8.78 -4.78 -8.34
C ALA A 66 -7.28 -4.79 -8.72
N SER A 67 -6.40 -4.18 -7.93
CA SER A 67 -4.95 -4.16 -8.18
C SER A 67 -4.22 -5.49 -7.93
N GLY A 68 -4.91 -6.58 -7.60
CA GLY A 68 -4.28 -7.88 -7.30
C GLY A 68 -3.77 -8.06 -5.86
N LYS A 69 -4.30 -7.32 -4.87
CA LYS A 69 -3.92 -7.53 -3.46
C LYS A 69 -4.14 -8.97 -2.97
N SER A 70 -5.28 -9.57 -3.33
CA SER A 70 -5.59 -10.94 -2.90
C SER A 70 -4.72 -11.99 -3.61
N THR A 71 -4.25 -11.72 -4.83
CA THR A 71 -3.32 -12.63 -5.55
C THR A 71 -1.90 -12.60 -4.96
N MET A 72 -1.61 -11.65 -4.04
CA MET A 72 -0.36 -11.65 -3.28
C MET A 72 -0.34 -12.69 -2.16
N ARG A 73 -1.47 -13.26 -1.73
CA ARG A 73 -1.54 -14.17 -0.57
C ARG A 73 -0.54 -15.34 -0.64
N PRO A 74 -0.37 -16.05 -1.76
CA PRO A 74 0.65 -17.10 -1.86
C PRO A 74 2.09 -16.57 -1.70
N LEU A 75 2.37 -15.35 -2.17
CA LEU A 75 3.68 -14.72 -2.02
C LEU A 75 3.92 -14.27 -0.57
N GLN A 76 2.89 -13.74 0.10
CA GLN A 76 2.93 -13.40 1.52
C GLN A 76 3.18 -14.65 2.37
N HIS A 77 2.52 -15.77 2.08
CA HIS A 77 2.75 -17.05 2.77
C HIS A 77 4.21 -17.49 2.66
N LYS A 78 4.74 -17.57 1.42
CA LYS A 78 6.14 -17.92 1.18
C LYS A 78 7.11 -16.96 1.85
N HIS A 79 6.75 -15.68 1.92
CA HIS A 79 7.57 -14.68 2.60
C HIS A 79 7.59 -14.89 4.12
N VAL A 80 6.43 -15.14 4.73
CA VAL A 80 6.33 -15.47 6.16
C VAL A 80 7.13 -16.73 6.52
N GLU A 81 7.04 -17.78 5.69
CA GLU A 81 7.84 -19.00 5.87
C GLU A 81 9.33 -18.71 5.75
N LYS A 82 9.73 -17.89 4.77
CA LYS A 82 11.13 -17.47 4.62
C LYS A 82 11.62 -16.83 5.90
N LEU A 83 10.85 -15.90 6.49
CA LEU A 83 11.18 -15.21 7.75
C LEU A 83 11.22 -16.13 8.98
N GLY A 84 10.91 -17.43 8.84
CA GLY A 84 10.88 -18.39 9.94
C GLY A 84 9.66 -18.22 10.85
N LEU A 85 8.60 -17.57 10.36
CA LEU A 85 7.37 -17.32 11.10
C LEU A 85 6.28 -18.32 10.70
N ALA A 86 5.36 -18.61 11.62
CA ALA A 86 4.23 -19.47 11.34
C ALA A 86 3.09 -18.67 10.68
N TRP A 87 2.71 -19.03 9.45
CA TRP A 87 1.60 -18.38 8.74
C TRP A 87 0.29 -18.44 9.55
N GLN A 88 0.04 -19.55 10.24
CA GLN A 88 -1.14 -19.73 11.08
C GLN A 88 -1.20 -18.81 12.32
N ASP A 89 -0.17 -18.01 12.59
CA ASP A 89 -0.14 -17.04 13.68
C ASP A 89 -0.56 -15.62 13.23
N PHE A 90 -0.84 -15.42 11.93
CA PHE A 90 -1.28 -14.14 11.38
C PHE A 90 -2.81 -14.00 11.38
N ALA A 91 -3.31 -12.92 11.96
CA ALA A 91 -4.70 -12.51 11.81
C ALA A 91 -4.89 -11.76 10.47
N LEU A 92 -5.76 -12.27 9.59
CA LEU A 92 -6.15 -11.57 8.38
C LEU A 92 -7.19 -10.48 8.69
N ILE A 93 -6.83 -9.23 8.41
CA ILE A 93 -7.72 -8.08 8.55
C ILE A 93 -8.19 -7.63 7.16
N SER A 94 -9.44 -7.92 6.82
CA SER A 94 -10.07 -7.53 5.56
C SER A 94 -11.52 -7.11 5.78
N PRO A 95 -11.89 -5.83 5.57
CA PRO A 95 -13.25 -5.33 5.81
C PRO A 95 -14.28 -5.95 4.87
N ASP A 96 -13.84 -6.40 3.70
CA ASP A 96 -14.69 -7.04 2.70
C ASP A 96 -15.32 -8.34 3.19
N ILE A 97 -14.76 -8.98 4.23
CA ILE A 97 -15.36 -10.20 4.81
C ILE A 97 -16.71 -9.89 5.46
N TRP A 98 -16.88 -8.69 6.03
CA TRP A 98 -18.09 -8.28 6.75
C TRP A 98 -19.29 -8.11 5.82
N ARG A 99 -19.06 -7.80 4.54
CA ARG A 99 -20.13 -7.63 3.55
C ARG A 99 -21.01 -8.87 3.43
N LYS A 100 -20.43 -10.07 3.62
CA LYS A 100 -21.15 -11.36 3.61
C LYS A 100 -22.14 -11.51 4.76
N TYR A 101 -21.93 -10.78 5.85
CA TYR A 101 -22.77 -10.83 7.05
C TYR A 101 -23.74 -9.64 7.13
N LEU A 102 -23.52 -8.60 6.33
CA LEU A 102 -24.39 -7.42 6.25
C LEU A 102 -25.55 -7.60 5.28
N LEU A 103 -25.40 -8.46 4.29
CA LEU A 103 -26.37 -8.65 3.22
C LEU A 103 -26.81 -10.10 3.14
N ASP A 104 -28.11 -10.31 3.02
CA ASP A 104 -28.66 -11.59 2.55
C ASP A 104 -28.54 -11.63 1.02
N TYR A 105 -27.45 -12.23 0.53
CA TYR A 105 -27.17 -12.32 -0.91
C TYR A 105 -28.23 -13.05 -1.72
N GLU A 106 -28.92 -14.03 -1.13
CA GLU A 106 -29.95 -14.81 -1.83
C GLU A 106 -31.18 -13.94 -2.10
N SER A 107 -31.51 -13.05 -1.15
CA SER A 107 -32.64 -12.12 -1.29
C SER A 107 -32.43 -11.02 -2.36
N LEU A 108 -31.19 -10.75 -2.77
CA LEU A 108 -30.89 -9.62 -3.68
C LEU A 108 -31.37 -9.81 -5.13
N GLY A 109 -31.54 -11.06 -5.59
CA GLY A 109 -31.95 -11.36 -6.98
C GLY A 109 -31.13 -10.59 -8.03
N VAL A 110 -31.81 -9.81 -8.87
CA VAL A 110 -31.19 -9.00 -9.94
C VAL A 110 -30.31 -7.85 -9.43
N ALA A 111 -30.48 -7.46 -8.15
CA ALA A 111 -29.69 -6.42 -7.50
C ALA A 111 -28.37 -6.94 -6.91
N SER A 112 -28.11 -8.26 -6.97
CA SER A 112 -26.87 -8.87 -6.49
C SER A 112 -25.59 -8.21 -7.04
N LYS A 113 -25.64 -7.71 -8.28
CA LYS A 113 -24.55 -6.94 -8.90
C LYS A 113 -24.18 -5.64 -8.16
N TYR A 114 -25.10 -5.11 -7.33
CA TYR A 114 -24.90 -3.90 -6.53
C TYR A 114 -24.58 -4.20 -5.05
N ALA A 115 -24.45 -5.47 -4.66
CA ALA A 115 -24.20 -5.86 -3.27
C ALA A 115 -23.02 -5.11 -2.63
N GLY A 116 -21.96 -4.83 -3.40
CA GLY A 116 -20.83 -4.02 -2.91
C GLY A 116 -21.22 -2.61 -2.48
N MET A 117 -22.11 -1.95 -3.22
CA MET A 117 -22.58 -0.59 -2.92
C MET A 117 -23.62 -0.58 -1.80
N LEU A 118 -24.47 -1.61 -1.73
CA LEU A 118 -25.52 -1.71 -0.70
C LEU A 118 -24.98 -1.81 0.72
N ALA A 119 -23.78 -2.34 0.91
CA ALA A 119 -23.07 -2.38 2.19
C ALA A 119 -21.97 -1.31 2.30
N GLY A 120 -22.07 -0.24 1.50
CA GLY A 120 -21.03 0.79 1.39
C GLY A 120 -20.84 1.57 2.69
N ASP A 121 -21.95 1.92 3.35
CA ASP A 121 -21.96 2.80 4.52
C ASP A 121 -21.71 2.06 5.84
N GLU A 122 -22.16 0.81 5.98
CA GLU A 122 -21.93 0.05 7.22
C GLU A 122 -20.48 -0.44 7.36
N VAL A 123 -19.81 -0.76 6.25
CA VAL A 123 -18.44 -1.29 6.29
C VAL A 123 -17.46 -0.33 6.98
N PRO A 124 -17.42 0.98 6.68
CA PRO A 124 -16.62 1.95 7.43
C PRO A 124 -16.88 1.97 8.93
N VAL A 125 -18.15 1.81 9.36
CA VAL A 125 -18.54 1.79 10.78
C VAL A 125 -17.98 0.54 11.47
N LEU A 126 -18.15 -0.64 10.84
CA LEU A 126 -17.56 -1.88 11.37
C LEU A 126 -16.04 -1.83 11.43
N ASP A 127 -15.43 -1.23 10.41
CA ASP A 127 -13.98 -1.09 10.33
C ASP A 127 -13.43 -0.17 11.43
N GLN A 128 -14.14 0.91 11.77
CA GLN A 128 -13.82 1.79 12.91
C GLN A 128 -13.96 1.05 14.25
N LYS A 129 -15.04 0.28 14.44
CA LYS A 129 -15.23 -0.54 15.65
C LYS A 129 -14.10 -1.55 15.81
N PHE A 130 -13.64 -2.14 14.70
CA PHE A 130 -12.49 -3.03 14.70
C PHE A 130 -11.20 -2.31 15.11
N ASP A 131 -10.98 -1.07 14.67
CA ASP A 131 -9.82 -0.28 15.06
C ASP A 131 -9.77 -0.05 16.58
N HIS A 132 -10.91 0.34 17.17
CA HIS A 132 -11.03 0.49 18.62
C HIS A 132 -10.80 -0.84 19.36
N TYR A 133 -11.32 -1.95 18.82
CA TYR A 133 -11.08 -3.29 19.37
C TYR A 133 -9.59 -3.65 19.39
N ILE A 134 -8.87 -3.47 18.28
CA ILE A 134 -7.43 -3.76 18.20
C ILE A 134 -6.63 -2.85 19.12
N GLU A 135 -6.98 -1.57 19.20
CA GLU A 135 -6.34 -0.65 20.12
C GLU A 135 -6.48 -1.10 21.58
N ARG A 136 -7.68 -1.45 22.02
CA ARG A 136 -7.90 -1.98 23.38
C ARG A 136 -7.14 -3.29 23.59
N LYS A 137 -7.26 -4.24 22.66
CA LYS A 137 -6.59 -5.55 22.72
C LYS A 137 -5.08 -5.38 22.84
N SER A 138 -4.48 -4.45 22.11
CA SER A 138 -3.04 -4.16 22.17
C SER A 138 -2.57 -3.73 23.56
N ARG A 139 -3.41 -3.02 24.33
CA ARG A 139 -3.09 -2.51 25.67
C ARG A 139 -3.27 -3.58 26.76
N GLN A 140 -4.21 -4.51 26.57
CA GLN A 140 -4.62 -5.46 27.60
C GLN A 140 -4.05 -6.87 27.39
N ASP A 141 -4.16 -7.41 26.17
CA ASP A 141 -3.90 -8.81 25.88
C ASP A 141 -2.69 -9.01 24.93
N GLY A 142 -2.15 -7.92 24.39
CA GLY A 142 -1.20 -7.92 23.29
C GLY A 142 -1.85 -8.36 21.96
N LEU A 143 -1.05 -8.42 20.89
CA LEU A 143 -1.55 -8.67 19.53
C LEU A 143 -0.90 -9.88 18.88
N PRO A 144 -1.62 -10.62 18.02
CA PRO A 144 -1.00 -11.57 17.11
C PRO A 144 -0.22 -10.83 16.01
N HIS A 145 0.42 -11.59 15.13
CA HIS A 145 0.89 -11.04 13.87
C HIS A 145 -0.32 -10.59 13.02
N LEU A 146 -0.15 -9.56 12.20
CA LEU A 146 -1.26 -8.96 11.46
C LEU A 146 -0.99 -8.97 9.95
N LEU A 147 -1.98 -9.42 9.19
CA LEU A 147 -2.00 -9.34 7.73
C LEU A 147 -3.11 -8.38 7.31
N ILE A 148 -2.74 -7.19 6.86
CA ILE A 148 -3.69 -6.12 6.58
C ILE A 148 -3.95 -6.02 5.07
N ASP A 149 -5.20 -6.22 4.69
CA ASP A 149 -5.72 -6.05 3.33
C ASP A 149 -6.88 -5.05 3.37
N ARG A 150 -6.53 -3.81 3.69
CA ARG A 150 -7.45 -2.68 3.80
C ARG A 150 -7.16 -1.66 2.72
N PHE A 151 -8.20 -1.35 1.94
CA PHE A 151 -8.23 -0.20 1.06
C PHE A 151 -8.50 1.06 1.91
N ARG A 152 -7.46 1.57 2.56
CA ARG A 152 -7.44 2.88 3.23
C ARG A 152 -6.07 3.50 2.98
N PHE A 153 -6.06 4.60 2.25
CA PHE A 153 -4.89 5.41 1.98
C PHE A 153 -4.90 6.72 2.76
N ASN A 154 -6.10 7.15 3.12
CA ASN A 154 -6.35 8.34 3.89
C ASN A 154 -5.93 8.21 5.36
N SER A 155 -5.09 9.15 5.79
CA SER A 155 -4.82 9.50 7.19
C SER A 155 -5.95 10.33 7.81
N PHE A 156 -7.07 10.55 7.09
CA PHE A 156 -8.22 11.33 7.55
C PHE A 156 -9.01 10.56 8.61
N ALA A 157 -8.40 10.33 9.76
CA ALA A 157 -9.12 10.46 11.01
C ALA A 157 -8.65 11.79 11.60
N HIS A 158 -9.60 12.72 11.73
CA HIS A 158 -9.48 13.91 12.55
C HIS A 158 -9.27 13.47 14.01
N GLY A 159 -8.06 13.04 14.34
CA GLY A 159 -7.55 13.00 15.69
C GLY A 159 -6.78 14.29 15.90
N LEU A 160 -7.26 15.14 16.81
CA LEU A 160 -6.54 16.31 17.30
C LEU A 160 -5.26 15.81 18.01
N GLY A 161 -4.17 15.61 17.28
CA GLY A 161 -2.88 15.16 17.81
C GLY A 161 -1.77 15.22 16.76
N PRO A 162 -0.49 15.44 17.17
CA PRO A 162 0.61 15.75 16.26
C PRO A 162 1.19 14.55 15.47
N GLU A 163 0.72 13.32 15.69
CA GLU A 163 1.32 12.12 15.07
C GLU A 163 0.53 11.62 13.85
N LYS A 164 1.05 11.93 12.65
CA LYS A 164 0.59 11.30 11.41
C LYS A 164 0.70 9.77 11.54
N GLY A 165 -0.40 9.05 11.29
CA GLY A 165 -0.43 7.58 11.34
C GLY A 165 -0.95 6.98 12.65
N SER A 166 -1.27 7.79 13.66
CA SER A 166 -1.81 7.34 14.96
C SER A 166 -3.09 6.51 14.87
N ASN A 167 -3.82 6.59 13.75
CA ASN A 167 -5.08 5.86 13.54
C ASN A 167 -4.90 4.59 12.69
N LEU A 168 -3.68 4.33 12.19
CA LEU A 168 -3.40 3.15 11.38
C LEU A 168 -3.00 1.99 12.28
N LEU A 169 -3.49 0.79 11.96
CA LEU A 169 -3.10 -0.44 12.65
C LEU A 169 -1.61 -0.77 12.50
N THR A 170 -0.94 -0.21 11.49
CA THR A 170 0.49 -0.33 11.28
C THR A 170 1.32 0.10 12.49
N ARG A 171 0.80 1.02 13.32
CA ARG A 171 1.46 1.50 14.55
C ARG A 171 1.77 0.39 15.56
N PHE A 172 0.98 -0.68 15.52
CA PHE A 172 1.12 -1.79 16.45
C PHE A 172 2.18 -2.83 16.03
N GLY A 173 2.72 -2.73 14.82
CA GLY A 173 3.83 -3.58 14.39
C GLY A 173 5.12 -3.18 15.08
N HIS A 174 5.88 -4.18 15.55
CA HIS A 174 7.29 -4.02 15.88
C HIS A 174 8.13 -4.02 14.59
N THR A 175 7.88 -5.03 13.75
CA THR A 175 8.43 -5.14 12.39
C THR A 175 7.29 -5.00 11.39
N VAL A 176 7.46 -4.09 10.42
CA VAL A 176 6.43 -3.77 9.43
C VAL A 176 6.95 -4.07 8.02
N TYR A 177 6.12 -4.74 7.22
CA TYR A 177 6.31 -4.93 5.79
C TYR A 177 5.22 -4.17 5.04
N LEU A 178 5.59 -3.11 4.32
CA LEU A 178 4.69 -2.32 3.48
C LEU A 178 4.89 -2.69 2.01
N VAL A 179 3.87 -3.28 1.40
CA VAL A 179 3.92 -3.70 0.00
C VAL A 179 2.94 -2.85 -0.80
N PHE A 180 3.43 -2.10 -1.77
CA PHE A 180 2.64 -1.21 -2.63
C PHE A 180 2.53 -1.80 -4.03
N LEU A 181 1.33 -2.21 -4.43
CA LEU A 181 1.02 -2.64 -5.79
C LEU A 181 0.76 -1.42 -6.67
N VAL A 182 1.62 -1.24 -7.67
CA VAL A 182 1.46 -0.29 -8.77
C VAL A 182 0.86 -1.07 -9.94
N THR A 183 -0.42 -0.84 -10.22
CA THR A 183 -1.13 -1.50 -11.33
C THR A 183 -1.64 -0.43 -12.30
N PRO A 184 -1.46 -0.63 -13.62
CA PRO A 184 -2.04 0.26 -14.61
C PRO A 184 -3.56 0.42 -14.41
N PRO A 185 -4.10 1.66 -14.39
CA PRO A 185 -5.51 1.94 -14.16
C PRO A 185 -6.47 1.14 -15.05
N GLU A 186 -6.21 1.04 -16.35
CA GLU A 186 -6.99 0.26 -17.31
C GLU A 186 -7.01 -1.24 -16.96
N ALA A 187 -5.89 -1.79 -16.46
CA ALA A 187 -5.81 -3.18 -16.05
C ALA A 187 -6.70 -3.45 -14.82
N THR A 188 -6.88 -2.46 -13.93
CA THR A 188 -7.80 -2.61 -12.80
C THR A 188 -9.27 -2.69 -13.26
N VAL A 189 -9.63 -1.95 -14.32
CA VAL A 189 -10.97 -2.00 -14.94
C VAL A 189 -11.23 -3.38 -15.54
N GLU A 190 -10.31 -3.88 -16.37
CA GLU A 190 -10.44 -5.20 -16.99
C GLU A 190 -10.50 -6.34 -15.96
N ARG A 191 -9.65 -6.27 -14.93
CA ARG A 191 -9.61 -7.28 -13.87
C ARG A 191 -10.89 -7.27 -13.02
N ALA A 192 -11.43 -6.09 -12.73
CA ALA A 192 -12.71 -5.96 -12.04
C ALA A 192 -13.85 -6.53 -12.87
N TRP A 193 -13.88 -6.28 -14.18
CA TRP A 193 -14.86 -6.88 -15.08
C TRP A 193 -14.78 -8.41 -15.11
N LYS A 194 -13.58 -8.97 -15.32
CA LYS A 194 -13.35 -10.43 -15.31
C LYS A 194 -13.79 -11.06 -13.98
N ARG A 195 -13.48 -10.40 -12.85
CA ARG A 195 -13.94 -10.84 -11.53
C ARG A 195 -15.47 -10.75 -11.40
N GLY A 196 -16.09 -9.69 -11.90
CA GLY A 196 -17.54 -9.52 -11.93
C GLY A 196 -18.23 -10.67 -12.67
N LEU A 197 -17.69 -11.10 -13.81
CA LEU A 197 -18.19 -12.26 -14.55
C LEU A 197 -18.06 -13.58 -13.78
N GLN A 198 -17.00 -13.75 -12.99
CA GLN A 198 -16.74 -14.99 -12.24
C GLN A 198 -17.55 -15.11 -10.95
N VAL A 199 -17.71 -14.01 -10.20
CA VAL A 199 -18.29 -14.04 -8.84
C VAL A 199 -19.42 -13.04 -8.62
N GLY A 200 -19.94 -12.42 -9.68
CA GLY A 200 -21.08 -11.50 -9.64
C GLY A 200 -20.79 -10.12 -9.04
N ARG A 201 -19.53 -9.80 -8.72
CA ARG A 201 -19.14 -8.54 -8.06
C ARG A 201 -18.64 -7.52 -9.08
N PHE A 202 -19.58 -6.79 -9.67
CA PHE A 202 -19.28 -5.67 -10.56
C PHE A 202 -18.97 -4.39 -9.79
N LYS A 203 -18.19 -3.50 -10.40
CA LYS A 203 -17.86 -2.18 -9.88
C LYS A 203 -17.87 -1.20 -11.04
N ALA A 204 -18.33 0.02 -10.78
CA ALA A 204 -18.40 1.06 -11.80
C ALA A 204 -16.98 1.48 -12.22
N VAL A 205 -16.83 1.90 -13.48
CA VAL A 205 -15.52 2.20 -14.09
C VAL A 205 -14.92 3.47 -13.48
N ASP A 206 -15.73 4.52 -13.39
CA ASP A 206 -15.42 5.78 -12.70
C ASP A 206 -14.93 5.52 -11.26
N ASP A 207 -15.64 4.69 -10.51
CA ASP A 207 -15.29 4.32 -9.14
C ASP A 207 -13.98 3.52 -9.07
N LEU A 208 -13.67 2.68 -10.07
CA LEU A 208 -12.37 2.01 -10.14
C LEU A 208 -11.24 2.98 -10.43
N LEU A 209 -11.42 3.91 -11.36
CA LEU A 209 -10.42 4.91 -11.73
C LEU A 209 -10.20 5.91 -10.58
N ASP A 210 -11.24 6.38 -9.91
CA ASP A 210 -11.13 7.25 -8.74
C ASP A 210 -10.36 6.57 -7.60
N HIS A 211 -10.65 5.31 -7.32
CA HIS A 211 -9.87 4.52 -6.35
C HIS A 211 -8.40 4.31 -6.73
N ASN A 212 -8.06 4.33 -8.03
CA ASN A 212 -6.66 4.36 -8.45
C ASN A 212 -6.03 5.70 -8.08
N ILE A 213 -6.67 6.81 -8.43
CA ILE A 213 -6.18 8.16 -8.08
C ILE A 213 -5.96 8.28 -6.57
N GLU A 214 -6.94 7.87 -5.75
CA GLU A 214 -6.84 7.90 -4.29
C GLU A 214 -5.65 7.07 -3.80
N ALA A 215 -5.49 5.84 -4.33
CA ALA A 215 -4.39 4.97 -3.97
C ALA A 215 -3.04 5.63 -4.27
N PHE A 216 -2.84 6.12 -5.49
CA PHE A 216 -1.58 6.69 -5.92
C PHE A 216 -1.24 8.02 -5.24
N LYS A 217 -2.23 8.85 -4.92
CA LYS A 217 -2.05 10.04 -4.07
C LYS A 217 -1.66 9.68 -2.63
N GLY A 218 -2.18 8.57 -2.12
CA GLY A 218 -1.96 8.15 -0.74
C GLY A 218 -0.69 7.33 -0.51
N ILE A 219 -0.18 6.62 -1.52
CA ILE A 219 1.03 5.80 -1.42
C ILE A 219 2.21 6.60 -0.85
N PRO A 220 2.60 7.78 -1.38
CA PRO A 220 3.72 8.54 -0.82
C PRO A 220 3.52 8.93 0.64
N ASN A 221 2.31 9.36 1.00
CA ASN A 221 1.98 9.78 2.36
C ASN A 221 2.12 8.60 3.35
N LEU A 222 1.56 7.44 3.01
CA LEU A 222 1.64 6.25 3.84
C LEU A 222 3.08 5.73 3.92
N PHE A 223 3.79 5.70 2.79
CA PHE A 223 5.18 5.29 2.71
C PHE A 223 6.07 6.13 3.63
N PHE A 224 6.07 7.46 3.46
CA PHE A 224 6.93 8.33 4.28
C PHE A 224 6.49 8.42 5.74
N THR A 225 5.21 8.18 6.05
CA THR A 225 4.77 8.06 7.44
C THR A 225 5.56 6.97 8.14
N TRP A 226 5.71 5.79 7.52
CA TRP A 226 6.30 4.62 8.17
C TRP A 226 7.79 4.43 7.92
N ALA A 227 8.27 4.62 6.69
CA ALA A 227 9.68 4.40 6.36
C ALA A 227 10.62 5.29 7.20
N LEU A 228 10.15 6.48 7.58
CA LEU A 228 10.93 7.44 8.36
C LEU A 228 10.84 7.24 9.89
N HIS A 229 10.00 6.31 10.39
CA HIS A 229 9.97 5.99 11.82
C HIS A 229 11.28 5.34 12.25
N LYS A 230 11.86 5.79 13.37
CA LYS A 230 13.17 5.34 13.87
C LYS A 230 13.06 4.23 14.92
N ASP A 231 11.89 4.12 15.48
CA ASP A 231 11.49 3.28 16.60
C ASP A 231 10.89 1.94 16.13
N LYS A 232 10.88 1.69 14.81
CA LYS A 232 10.37 0.46 14.18
C LYS A 232 11.24 0.04 13.03
N LYS A 233 11.33 -1.27 12.80
CA LYS A 233 11.94 -1.83 11.60
C LYS A 233 10.91 -1.89 10.49
N VAL A 234 11.07 -1.06 9.46
CA VAL A 234 10.09 -0.94 8.37
C VAL A 234 10.72 -1.35 7.05
N TYR A 235 10.33 -2.53 6.57
CA TYR A 235 10.59 -2.99 5.22
C TYR A 235 9.51 -2.47 4.28
N TYR A 236 9.90 -2.09 3.08
CA TYR A 236 8.95 -1.68 2.05
C TYR A 236 9.34 -2.19 0.67
N GLU A 237 8.33 -2.42 -0.15
CA GLU A 237 8.49 -2.84 -1.54
C GLU A 237 7.38 -2.25 -2.41
N PHE A 238 7.79 -1.69 -3.54
CA PHE A 238 6.92 -1.26 -4.63
C PHE A 238 6.95 -2.33 -5.72
N LEU A 239 5.79 -2.80 -6.12
CA LEU A 239 5.62 -3.91 -7.04
C LEU A 239 4.84 -3.47 -8.26
N ASP A 240 5.44 -3.64 -9.44
CA ASP A 240 4.75 -3.51 -10.71
C ASP A 240 3.91 -4.77 -10.94
N ASN A 241 2.59 -4.56 -10.93
CA ASN A 241 1.60 -5.59 -11.19
C ASN A 241 0.88 -5.37 -12.54
N GLY A 242 1.55 -4.73 -13.49
CA GLY A 242 1.20 -4.70 -14.92
C GLY A 242 1.50 -6.00 -15.66
N VAL A 243 1.97 -7.04 -14.96
CA VAL A 243 2.22 -8.38 -15.51
C VAL A 243 0.93 -9.15 -15.81
N GLU A 244 1.05 -10.22 -16.61
CA GLU A 244 -0.06 -11.14 -16.89
C GLU A 244 -0.65 -11.77 -15.63
N TYR A 245 -1.92 -12.15 -15.70
CA TYR A 245 -2.60 -12.79 -14.57
C TYR A 245 -1.92 -14.10 -14.15
N GLY A 246 -1.64 -14.24 -12.86
CA GLY A 246 -0.95 -15.39 -12.28
C GLY A 246 0.58 -15.29 -12.31
N GLN A 247 1.15 -14.33 -13.04
CA GLN A 247 2.57 -14.05 -12.99
C GLN A 247 2.95 -13.30 -11.72
N LYS A 248 4.23 -13.45 -11.35
CA LYS A 248 4.79 -12.78 -10.19
C LYS A 248 5.00 -11.29 -10.50
N PRO A 249 4.54 -10.35 -9.66
CA PRO A 249 4.83 -8.92 -9.83
C PRO A 249 6.33 -8.63 -9.81
N ARG A 250 6.75 -7.59 -10.51
CA ARG A 250 8.16 -7.18 -10.61
C ARG A 250 8.49 -6.15 -9.54
N THR A 251 9.68 -6.21 -8.96
CA THR A 251 10.11 -5.24 -7.95
C THR A 251 10.54 -3.94 -8.62
N ILE A 252 9.84 -2.85 -8.34
CA ILE A 252 10.14 -1.49 -8.82
C ILE A 252 11.24 -0.88 -7.96
N ALA A 253 11.02 -0.96 -6.65
CA ALA A 253 11.93 -0.46 -5.63
C ALA A 253 11.64 -1.18 -4.31
N PHE A 254 12.64 -1.27 -3.44
CA PHE A 254 12.47 -1.85 -2.12
C PHE A 254 13.45 -1.22 -1.14
N GLY A 255 13.31 -1.51 0.15
CA GLY A 255 14.23 -0.98 1.14
C GLY A 255 13.85 -1.27 2.58
N VAL A 256 14.66 -0.73 3.48
CA VAL A 256 14.45 -0.79 4.92
C VAL A 256 14.76 0.57 5.52
N ASN A 257 13.77 1.17 6.19
CA ASN A 257 13.87 2.48 6.83
C ASN A 257 14.55 3.56 5.96
N ASP A 258 15.84 3.81 6.23
CA ASP A 258 16.64 4.91 5.66
C ASP A 258 17.36 4.56 4.35
N GLU A 259 17.18 3.34 3.84
CA GLU A 259 17.88 2.83 2.67
C GLU A 259 16.89 2.32 1.62
N MET A 260 17.01 2.81 0.38
CA MET A 260 16.14 2.45 -0.74
C MET A 260 16.95 1.98 -1.95
N TYR A 261 16.45 0.95 -2.61
CA TYR A 261 16.95 0.39 -3.85
C TYR A 261 15.94 0.64 -4.96
N ILE A 262 16.34 1.34 -6.03
CA ILE A 262 15.47 1.66 -7.17
C ILE A 262 15.93 0.88 -8.39
N LEU A 263 15.00 0.13 -9.00
CA LEU A 263 15.23 -0.73 -10.16
C LEU A 263 14.54 -0.21 -11.42
N ASP A 264 13.38 0.44 -11.27
CA ASP A 264 12.55 0.86 -12.39
C ASP A 264 12.04 2.30 -12.20
N PHE A 265 12.67 3.24 -12.91
CA PHE A 265 12.28 4.65 -12.88
C PHE A 265 10.90 4.91 -13.49
N LYS A 266 10.56 4.20 -14.58
CA LYS A 266 9.27 4.35 -15.26
C LYS A 266 8.13 4.10 -14.28
N CYS A 267 8.21 2.99 -13.54
CA CYS A 267 7.18 2.63 -12.58
C CYS A 267 7.18 3.54 -11.33
N ILE A 268 8.30 4.17 -10.97
CA ILE A 268 8.31 5.25 -9.95
C ILE A 268 7.55 6.48 -10.47
N PHE A 269 7.73 6.87 -11.73
CA PHE A 269 6.97 7.97 -12.34
C PHE A 269 5.47 7.63 -12.45
N ASP A 270 5.13 6.37 -12.69
CA ASP A 270 3.74 5.92 -12.77
C ASP A 270 2.94 6.18 -11.49
N ILE A 271 3.59 6.16 -10.31
CA ILE A 271 2.96 6.54 -9.05
C ILE A 271 2.41 7.98 -9.11
N VAL A 272 3.06 8.88 -9.85
CA VAL A 272 2.57 10.24 -10.08
C VAL A 272 1.61 10.29 -11.28
N ARG A 273 1.95 9.64 -12.40
CA ARG A 273 1.11 9.61 -13.62
C ARG A 273 -0.31 9.14 -13.33
N TYR A 274 -0.45 8.06 -12.56
CA TYR A 274 -1.73 7.46 -12.26
C TYR A 274 -2.61 8.29 -11.31
N THR A 275 -2.10 9.40 -10.77
CA THR A 275 -2.92 10.40 -10.06
C THR A 275 -3.69 11.35 -11.00
N LYS A 276 -3.36 11.34 -12.29
CA LYS A 276 -3.85 12.28 -13.32
C LYS A 276 -4.85 11.66 -14.29
N ILE A 277 -5.25 10.40 -14.08
CA ILE A 277 -6.16 9.70 -15.00
C ILE A 277 -7.54 10.35 -15.05
N ASN A 278 -8.17 10.22 -16.21
CA ASN A 278 -9.52 10.73 -16.46
C ASN A 278 -10.57 9.70 -16.00
N ILE A 279 -11.27 10.01 -14.91
CA ILE A 279 -12.34 9.13 -14.37
C ILE A 279 -13.60 9.10 -15.24
N GLU A 280 -13.77 10.10 -16.11
CA GLU A 280 -14.90 10.22 -17.05
C GLU A 280 -14.63 9.52 -18.39
N ALA A 281 -13.52 8.79 -18.51
CA ALA A 281 -13.14 8.10 -19.73
C ALA A 281 -14.21 7.09 -20.18
N ARG A 282 -14.63 7.20 -21.43
CA ARG A 282 -15.64 6.30 -22.04
C ARG A 282 -15.00 5.24 -22.94
N ILE A 283 -13.76 5.47 -23.36
CA ILE A 283 -12.96 4.52 -24.13
C ILE A 283 -11.53 4.44 -23.56
N PRO A 284 -10.79 3.34 -23.80
CA PRO A 284 -9.46 3.15 -23.24
C PRO A 284 -8.46 4.28 -23.55
N SER A 285 -8.53 4.86 -24.74
CA SER A 285 -7.64 5.97 -25.15
C SER A 285 -7.89 7.28 -24.41
N GLU A 286 -9.02 7.41 -23.70
CA GLU A 286 -9.35 8.60 -22.91
C GLU A 286 -8.91 8.50 -21.45
N VAL A 287 -8.45 7.32 -20.98
CA VAL A 287 -8.06 7.08 -19.58
C VAL A 287 -6.88 7.95 -19.16
N TYR A 288 -5.93 8.13 -20.07
CA TYR A 288 -4.73 8.93 -19.83
C TYR A 288 -4.89 10.34 -20.39
N PRO A 289 -4.37 11.36 -19.70
CA PRO A 289 -4.27 12.71 -20.25
C PRO A 289 -3.26 12.75 -21.41
N PRO A 290 -3.11 13.91 -22.09
CA PRO A 290 -2.13 14.10 -23.14
C PRO A 290 -0.71 13.67 -22.77
N GLN A 291 0.07 13.30 -23.79
CA GLN A 291 1.37 12.65 -23.61
C GLN A 291 2.38 13.52 -22.84
N ASP A 292 2.36 14.83 -23.02
CA ASP A 292 3.23 15.79 -22.32
C ASP A 292 3.02 15.77 -20.79
N GLU A 293 1.79 15.54 -20.33
CA GLU A 293 1.51 15.36 -18.90
C GLU A 293 1.99 14.01 -18.36
N MET A 294 2.12 13.01 -19.24
CA MET A 294 2.59 11.66 -18.95
C MET A 294 4.10 11.49 -19.16
N ASP A 295 4.79 12.48 -19.71
CA ASP A 295 6.24 12.42 -19.91
C ASP A 295 6.98 12.28 -18.58
N ALA A 296 8.11 11.58 -18.59
CA ALA A 296 8.89 11.28 -17.38
C ALA A 296 9.25 12.56 -16.60
N ALA A 297 9.67 13.62 -17.29
CA ALA A 297 10.09 14.88 -16.68
C ALA A 297 8.98 15.55 -15.86
N ALA A 298 7.72 15.41 -16.28
CA ALA A 298 6.54 15.97 -15.61
C ALA A 298 6.04 15.13 -14.42
N ASN A 299 6.72 14.02 -14.09
CA ASN A 299 6.26 13.02 -13.11
C ASN A 299 7.35 12.57 -12.13
N THR A 300 8.38 13.40 -11.92
CA THR A 300 9.53 13.07 -11.05
C THR A 300 9.29 13.37 -9.56
N ASP A 301 8.15 13.97 -9.19
CA ASP A 301 7.91 14.49 -7.83
C ASP A 301 8.06 13.46 -6.72
N PHE A 302 7.59 12.22 -6.94
CA PHE A 302 7.74 11.16 -5.92
C PHE A 302 9.20 10.72 -5.78
N LEU A 303 9.93 10.57 -6.89
CA LEU A 303 11.36 10.26 -6.89
C LEU A 303 12.17 11.34 -6.14
N LEU A 304 11.89 12.61 -6.41
CA LEU A 304 12.54 13.74 -5.74
C LEU A 304 12.23 13.75 -4.24
N GLN A 305 11.02 13.38 -3.83
CA GLN A 305 10.69 13.23 -2.41
C GLN A 305 11.49 12.09 -1.77
N CYS A 306 11.66 10.95 -2.45
CA CYS A 306 12.51 9.86 -1.98
C CYS A 306 13.95 10.35 -1.80
N ALA A 307 14.55 10.98 -2.82
CA ALA A 307 15.93 11.48 -2.77
C ALA A 307 16.20 12.56 -1.72
N ARG A 308 15.16 13.30 -1.30
CA ARG A 308 15.24 14.29 -0.23
C ARG A 308 15.07 13.71 1.17
N LYS A 309 14.24 12.67 1.32
CA LYS A 309 13.79 12.15 2.62
C LYS A 309 14.51 10.89 3.05
N ILE A 310 14.92 10.04 2.09
CA ILE A 310 15.62 8.79 2.34
C ILE A 310 17.13 9.06 2.30
N PRO A 311 17.86 8.82 3.40
CA PRO A 311 19.28 9.09 3.48
C PRO A 311 20.13 8.40 2.43
N GLU A 312 19.84 7.14 2.10
CA GLU A 312 20.62 6.38 1.13
C GLU A 312 19.74 5.80 0.01
N ILE A 313 20.11 6.10 -1.23
CA ILE A 313 19.47 5.56 -2.43
C ILE A 313 20.50 4.86 -3.30
N ASN A 314 20.25 3.58 -3.54
CA ASN A 314 21.03 2.71 -4.39
C ASN A 314 20.27 2.46 -5.69
N PHE A 315 20.90 2.72 -6.84
CA PHE A 315 20.31 2.42 -8.15
C PHE A 315 20.83 1.09 -8.66
N VAL A 316 19.90 0.23 -9.04
CA VAL A 316 20.17 -1.16 -9.39
C VAL A 316 19.73 -1.41 -10.81
N ASP A 317 20.60 -2.02 -11.61
CA ASP A 317 20.20 -2.55 -12.91
C ASP A 317 19.49 -3.89 -12.70
N PRO A 318 18.19 -4.01 -13.07
CA PRO A 318 17.44 -5.24 -12.85
C PRO A 318 17.98 -6.42 -13.67
N ALA A 319 18.61 -6.18 -14.82
CA ALA A 319 19.12 -7.26 -15.68
C ALA A 319 20.34 -7.95 -15.06
N SER A 320 21.32 -7.18 -14.59
CA SER A 320 22.54 -7.72 -13.98
C SER A 320 22.47 -7.87 -12.46
N LYS A 321 21.45 -7.32 -11.80
CA LYS A 321 21.31 -7.20 -10.33
C LYS A 321 22.50 -6.50 -9.68
N LYS A 322 23.08 -5.53 -10.37
CA LYS A 322 24.19 -4.76 -9.83
C LYS A 322 23.75 -3.36 -9.45
N ILE A 323 24.16 -2.93 -8.27
CA ILE A 323 24.11 -1.53 -7.84
C ILE A 323 25.15 -0.80 -8.66
N TYR A 324 24.74 0.21 -9.42
CA TYR A 324 25.63 0.97 -10.31
C TYR A 324 25.85 2.41 -9.86
N ALA A 325 25.04 2.91 -8.93
CA ALA A 325 25.25 4.22 -8.32
C ALA A 325 24.62 4.26 -6.93
N CYS A 326 25.21 5.06 -6.05
CA CYS A 326 24.73 5.30 -4.69
C CYS A 326 24.71 6.81 -4.43
N ILE A 327 23.59 7.30 -3.90
CA ILE A 327 23.41 8.65 -3.43
C ILE A 327 23.21 8.61 -1.93
N SER A 328 23.95 9.44 -1.21
CA SER A 328 23.80 9.65 0.23
C SER A 328 23.48 11.11 0.50
N SER A 329 22.32 11.39 1.12
CA SER A 329 21.85 12.74 1.45
C SER A 329 21.91 13.71 0.26
N SER A 330 21.35 13.27 -0.88
CA SER A 330 21.32 14.01 -2.15
C SER A 330 22.69 14.33 -2.77
N LYS A 331 23.77 13.65 -2.34
CA LYS A 331 25.09 13.70 -2.98
C LYS A 331 25.45 12.34 -3.54
N VAL A 332 26.05 12.32 -4.74
CA VAL A 332 26.63 11.10 -5.28
C VAL A 332 27.76 10.64 -4.36
N ASN A 333 27.60 9.46 -3.78
CA ASN A 333 28.65 8.82 -3.00
C ASN A 333 29.63 8.12 -3.95
N TRP A 334 29.11 7.32 -4.88
CA TRP A 334 29.89 6.69 -5.93
C TRP A 334 29.01 6.24 -7.11
N LEU A 335 29.64 5.98 -8.26
CA LEU A 335 29.00 5.39 -9.43
C LEU A 335 29.95 4.53 -10.27
N ASP A 336 29.38 3.64 -11.08
CA ASP A 336 30.07 2.90 -12.15
C ASP A 336 29.86 3.65 -13.49
N ALA A 337 30.92 4.26 -14.01
CA ALA A 337 30.82 5.11 -15.20
C ALA A 337 30.46 4.33 -16.47
N ASP A 338 30.97 3.11 -16.63
CA ASP A 338 30.75 2.31 -17.84
C ASP A 338 29.34 1.73 -17.87
N MET A 339 28.84 1.33 -16.71
CA MET A 339 27.45 0.91 -16.55
C MET A 339 26.49 2.08 -16.71
N LEU A 340 26.79 3.22 -16.09
CA LEU A 340 25.97 4.41 -16.21
C LEU A 340 25.86 4.89 -17.66
N LYS A 341 26.97 4.94 -18.41
CA LYS A 341 26.96 5.32 -19.84
C LYS A 341 25.97 4.48 -20.67
N ARG A 342 25.96 3.16 -20.48
CA ARG A 342 25.00 2.27 -21.16
C ARG A 342 23.56 2.50 -20.71
N LEU A 343 23.34 2.75 -19.42
CA LEU A 343 21.99 2.91 -18.88
C LEU A 343 21.38 4.26 -19.22
N LEU A 344 22.18 5.29 -19.45
CA LEU A 344 21.72 6.62 -19.88
C LEU A 344 21.10 6.65 -21.28
N ASP A 345 21.25 5.59 -22.08
CA ASP A 345 20.51 5.42 -23.34
C ASP A 345 19.01 5.19 -23.11
N GLN A 346 18.62 4.74 -21.91
CA GLN A 346 17.23 4.56 -21.53
C GLN A 346 16.65 5.90 -21.04
N ALA A 347 15.61 6.39 -21.72
CA ALA A 347 15.03 7.71 -21.49
C ALA A 347 14.54 7.92 -20.04
N ASP A 348 13.88 6.92 -19.45
CA ASP A 348 13.38 7.00 -18.07
C ASP A 348 14.53 7.01 -17.05
N VAL A 349 15.59 6.21 -17.28
CA VAL A 349 16.78 6.20 -16.41
C VAL A 349 17.49 7.54 -16.45
N LYS A 350 17.73 8.06 -17.67
CA LYS A 350 18.33 9.37 -17.86
C LYS A 350 17.54 10.47 -17.17
N THR A 351 16.22 10.50 -17.36
CA THR A 351 15.34 11.50 -16.75
C THR A 351 15.34 11.38 -15.23
N GLY A 352 15.24 10.16 -14.70
CA GLY A 352 15.25 9.91 -13.26
C GLY A 352 16.54 10.37 -12.59
N LEU A 353 17.69 9.97 -13.14
CA LEU A 353 18.99 10.35 -12.59
C LEU A 353 19.24 11.85 -12.70
N LEU A 354 18.95 12.48 -13.85
CA LEU A 354 19.12 13.93 -14.02
C LEU A 354 18.16 14.74 -13.14
N SER A 355 16.99 14.21 -12.79
CA SER A 355 16.10 14.90 -11.85
C SER A 355 16.71 15.01 -10.45
N ILE A 356 17.44 13.98 -10.01
CA ILE A 356 18.07 13.95 -8.69
C ILE A 356 19.44 14.65 -8.71
N ILE A 357 20.20 14.46 -9.79
CA ILE A 357 21.56 14.98 -9.98
C ILE A 357 21.59 15.73 -11.33
N PRO A 358 21.20 17.02 -11.35
CA PRO A 358 21.07 17.78 -12.61
C PRO A 358 22.33 17.80 -13.46
N ASN A 359 23.50 17.93 -12.83
CA ASN A 359 24.79 18.04 -13.50
C ASN A 359 25.52 16.70 -13.65
N LEU A 360 24.81 15.55 -13.53
CA LEU A 360 25.44 14.22 -13.51
C LEU A 360 26.39 13.96 -14.69
N ILE A 361 26.02 14.46 -15.88
CA ILE A 361 26.79 14.24 -17.11
C ILE A 361 28.00 15.17 -17.17
N GLU A 362 27.85 16.42 -16.73
CA GLU A 362 28.91 17.44 -16.76
C GLU A 362 29.98 17.13 -15.71
N ASP A 363 29.55 16.74 -14.51
CA ASP A 363 30.41 16.51 -13.35
C ASP A 363 30.85 15.03 -13.26
N LEU A 364 30.66 14.23 -14.32
CA LEU A 364 30.90 12.78 -14.29
C LEU A 364 32.31 12.43 -13.81
N ALA A 365 33.30 13.22 -14.21
CA ALA A 365 34.71 13.03 -13.87
C ALA A 365 35.06 13.42 -12.42
N GLU A 366 34.19 14.17 -11.75
CA GLU A 366 34.39 14.63 -10.36
C GLU A 366 33.88 13.60 -9.34
N PHE A 367 33.03 12.67 -9.76
CA PHE A 367 32.47 11.64 -8.87
C PHE A 367 33.44 10.50 -8.59
N GLN A 368 33.29 9.89 -7.42
CA GLN A 368 34.02 8.68 -7.10
C GLN A 368 33.57 7.51 -7.98
N HIS A 369 34.48 6.97 -8.77
CA HIS A 369 34.22 5.81 -9.61
C HIS A 369 34.51 4.50 -8.88
N GLN A 370 33.54 3.59 -8.92
CA GLN A 370 33.69 2.23 -8.38
C GLN A 370 32.98 1.24 -9.29
N GLN A 371 33.45 -0.01 -9.33
CA GLN A 371 32.77 -1.06 -10.07
C GLN A 371 31.41 -1.38 -9.44
N ALA A 372 30.42 -1.61 -10.29
CA ALA A 372 29.09 -2.00 -9.89
C ALA A 372 29.10 -3.27 -9.03
N ARG A 373 28.39 -3.21 -7.91
CA ARG A 373 28.41 -4.26 -6.87
C ARG A 373 27.19 -5.16 -7.00
N PRO A 374 27.30 -6.48 -6.82
CA PRO A 374 26.14 -7.35 -6.83
C PRO A 374 25.20 -7.00 -5.66
N LEU A 375 23.90 -7.07 -5.91
CA LEU A 375 22.91 -7.04 -4.84
C LEU A 375 23.16 -8.25 -3.92
N THR A 376 23.26 -8.03 -2.62
CA THR A 376 23.48 -9.14 -1.69
C THR A 376 22.24 -10.04 -1.61
N PRO A 377 22.40 -11.36 -1.44
CA PRO A 377 21.26 -12.27 -1.30
C PRO A 377 20.32 -11.88 -0.14
N GLU A 378 20.86 -11.34 0.95
CA GLU A 378 20.11 -10.93 2.15
C GLU A 378 19.11 -9.81 1.85
N LEU A 379 19.45 -8.88 0.96
CA LEU A 379 18.54 -7.80 0.56
C LEU A 379 17.31 -8.35 -0.17
N SER A 380 17.51 -9.36 -1.01
CA SER A 380 16.41 -10.00 -1.75
C SER A 380 15.49 -10.85 -0.86
N TYR A 381 15.96 -11.26 0.32
CA TYR A 381 15.20 -12.09 1.27
C TYR A 381 13.94 -11.38 1.76
N TYR A 382 13.99 -10.04 1.85
CA TYR A 382 12.89 -9.21 2.33
C TYR A 382 11.89 -8.80 1.24
N THR A 383 12.14 -9.21 -0.01
CA THR A 383 11.28 -8.88 -1.16
C THR A 383 10.31 -10.02 -1.49
N MET A 384 9.10 -9.67 -1.88
CA MET A 384 8.08 -10.57 -2.39
C MET A 384 8.08 -10.64 -3.91
N GLY A 385 8.51 -9.58 -4.61
CA GLY A 385 8.50 -9.46 -6.06
C GLY A 385 9.62 -10.19 -6.79
N ALA A 386 9.58 -10.13 -8.12
CA ALA A 386 10.66 -10.56 -8.98
C ALA A 386 11.63 -9.41 -9.24
N ILE A 387 12.88 -9.56 -8.80
CA ILE A 387 14.00 -8.67 -9.16
C ILE A 387 14.49 -8.96 -10.60
N ASN A 388 14.10 -10.11 -11.16
CA ASN A 388 14.50 -10.58 -12.48
C ASN A 388 13.36 -10.45 -13.50
N GLN A 389 13.57 -9.60 -14.51
CA GLN A 389 13.42 -9.90 -15.93
C GLN A 389 13.66 -8.60 -16.70
N ALA A 390 14.59 -8.62 -17.65
CA ALA A 390 14.67 -7.58 -18.65
C ALA A 390 13.28 -7.42 -19.28
N ASN A 391 12.81 -6.18 -19.42
CA ASN A 391 11.76 -5.90 -20.39
C ASN A 391 12.28 -6.44 -21.74
N ILE A 392 11.66 -7.52 -22.23
CA ILE A 392 11.79 -7.90 -23.64
C ILE A 392 10.85 -6.98 -24.42
#